data_AF-A0A834H171-F1
#
_entry.id   AF-A0A834H171-F1
#
_cell.length_a   1.000
_cell.length_b   1.000
_cell.length_c   1.000
_cell.angle_alpha   90.00
_cell.angle_beta   90.00
_cell.angle_gamma   90.00
#
_symmetry.space_group_name_H-M   'P 1'
#
loop_
_entity.id
_entity.type
_entity.pdbx_description
1 polymer ?
#
loop_
_entity_poly.entity_id
_entity_poly.type
_entity_poly.pdbx_seq_one_letter_code
_entity_poly.pdbx_strand_id
1 'polypeptide(L)'
;MISYTFGSDKVSEFLAKHHLDLVCHAHQVVEQGYEFFAKRRLVTVFSAPNYCGELDHADALISVDENLMCSFQILKPEEKKSKFMMSTNM
;
A
#
# COMPACT_ATOMS: atom_id res chain seq x y z
N MET A 1 10.59 13.01 -0.04
CA MET A 1 11.16 13.81 -1.16
C MET A 1 11.06 12.99 -2.42
N ILE A 2 10.54 13.57 -3.50
CA ILE A 2 10.44 12.91 -4.81
C ILE A 2 11.69 13.27 -5.61
N SER A 3 12.32 12.28 -6.24
CA SER A 3 13.51 12.48 -7.09
C SER A 3 13.09 12.69 -8.55
N TYR A 4 12.50 11.66 -9.17
CA TYR A 4 11.95 11.71 -10.53
C TYR A 4 10.64 10.92 -10.58
N THR A 5 9.77 11.28 -11.50
CA THR A 5 8.55 10.52 -11.84
C THR A 5 8.73 9.85 -13.20
N PHE A 6 8.11 8.69 -13.39
CA PHE A 6 8.20 7.93 -14.64
C PHE A 6 6.84 7.34 -15.03
N GLY A 7 6.62 7.19 -16.34
CA GLY A 7 5.40 6.64 -16.91
C GLY A 7 5.42 5.12 -17.05
N SER A 8 4.30 4.56 -17.52
CA SER A 8 4.16 3.12 -17.77
C SER A 8 5.09 2.60 -18.87
N ASP A 9 5.54 3.48 -19.78
CA ASP A 9 6.54 3.20 -20.81
C ASP A 9 7.88 2.81 -20.17
N LYS A 10 8.34 3.57 -19.18
CA LYS A 10 9.60 3.30 -18.47
C LYS A 10 9.53 2.06 -17.59
N VAL A 11 8.39 1.80 -16.97
CA VAL A 11 8.14 0.51 -16.27
C VAL A 11 8.30 -0.65 -17.25
N SER A 12 7.69 -0.53 -18.43
CA SER A 12 7.70 -1.60 -19.42
C SER A 12 9.09 -1.87 -20.00
N GLU A 13 9.83 -0.80 -20.29
CA GLU A 13 11.22 -0.85 -20.76
C GLU A 13 12.13 -1.50 -19.71
N PHE A 14 12.04 -1.07 -18.45
CA PHE A 14 12.84 -1.59 -17.34
C PHE A 14 12.63 -3.10 -17.16
N LEU A 15 11.38 -3.53 -17.05
CA LEU A 15 11.03 -4.94 -16.85
C LEU A 15 11.49 -5.81 -18.03
N ALA A 16 11.31 -5.34 -19.27
CA ALA A 16 11.77 -6.08 -20.45
C ALA A 16 13.31 -6.21 -20.49
N LYS A 17 14.02 -5.13 -20.17
CA LYS A 17 15.48 -5.10 -20.13
C LYS A 17 16.07 -6.04 -19.08
N HIS A 18 15.39 -6.18 -17.95
CA HIS A 18 15.88 -6.93 -16.79
C HIS A 18 15.25 -8.32 -16.64
N HIS A 19 14.40 -8.74 -17.59
CA HIS A 19 13.70 -10.03 -17.56
C HIS A 19 12.89 -10.23 -16.27
N LEU A 20 12.12 -9.20 -15.89
CA LEU A 20 11.25 -9.20 -14.71
C LEU A 20 9.79 -8.99 -15.11
N ASP A 21 8.87 -9.45 -14.25
CA ASP A 21 7.43 -9.36 -14.51
C ASP A 21 6.75 -8.20 -13.77
N LEU A 22 7.23 -7.85 -12.58
CA LEU A 22 6.59 -6.90 -11.67
C LEU A 22 7.61 -6.03 -10.94
N VAL A 23 7.34 -4.72 -10.87
CA VAL A 23 7.99 -3.81 -9.92
C VAL A 23 7.11 -3.72 -8.67
N CYS A 24 7.66 -4.09 -7.50
CA CYS A 24 7.02 -3.86 -6.22
C CYS A 24 7.73 -2.71 -5.50
N HIS A 25 6.99 -1.67 -5.12
CA HIS A 25 7.53 -0.52 -4.39
C HIS A 25 6.54 0.04 -3.36
N ALA A 26 7.03 0.91 -2.48
CA ALA A 26 6.23 1.60 -1.47
C ALA A 26 6.21 3.12 -1.74
N HIS A 27 6.44 3.93 -0.71
CA HIS A 27 6.67 5.39 -0.78
C HIS A 27 5.42 6.27 -1.00
N GLN A 28 4.42 5.81 -1.75
CA GLN A 28 3.18 6.55 -1.98
C GLN A 28 2.05 5.99 -1.12
N VAL A 29 1.35 6.88 -0.39
CA VAL A 29 0.10 6.53 0.31
C VAL A 29 -0.95 6.23 -0.75
N VAL A 30 -1.62 5.08 -0.62
CA VAL A 30 -2.70 4.62 -1.52
C VAL A 30 -3.88 4.18 -0.67
N GLU A 31 -5.10 4.45 -1.14
CA GLU A 31 -6.33 4.39 -0.33
C GLU A 31 -6.57 3.00 0.30
N GLN A 32 -6.35 1.93 -0.48
CA GLN A 32 -6.60 0.55 -0.06
C GLN A 32 -5.34 -0.16 0.44
N GLY A 33 -4.26 0.58 0.73
CA GLY A 33 -2.96 0.01 1.11
C GLY A 33 -2.19 -0.60 -0.06
N TYR A 34 -2.80 -0.87 -1.21
CA TYR A 34 -2.09 -1.21 -2.45
C TYR A 34 -2.76 -0.63 -3.69
N GLU A 35 -1.99 -0.46 -4.75
CA GLU A 35 -2.50 -0.01 -6.05
C GLU A 35 -1.66 -0.59 -7.19
N PHE A 36 -2.32 -0.99 -8.29
CA PHE A 36 -1.65 -1.44 -9.50
C PHE A 36 -1.56 -0.32 -10.54
N PHE A 37 -0.41 -0.24 -11.21
CA PHE A 37 -0.14 0.66 -12.33
C PHE A 37 0.43 -0.11 -13.53
N ALA A 38 0.52 0.55 -14.69
CA ALA A 38 1.16 0.03 -15.90
C ALA A 38 0.68 -1.38 -16.30
N LYS A 39 -0.64 -1.58 -16.39
CA LYS A 39 -1.27 -2.89 -16.67
C LYS A 39 -0.87 -3.98 -15.65
N ARG A 40 -0.87 -3.62 -14.36
CA ARG A 40 -0.50 -4.50 -13.23
C ARG A 40 0.97 -4.93 -13.23
N ARG A 41 1.85 -4.21 -13.93
CA ARG A 41 3.30 -4.46 -13.96
C ARG A 41 4.08 -3.65 -12.92
N LEU A 42 3.39 -2.77 -12.21
CA LEU A 42 3.92 -2.09 -11.04
C LEU A 42 2.86 -2.13 -9.94
N VAL A 43 3.27 -2.43 -8.72
CA VAL A 43 2.43 -2.38 -7.53
C VAL A 43 3.02 -1.44 -6.49
N THR A 44 2.18 -0.54 -5.98
CA THR A 44 2.43 0.25 -4.77
C THR A 44 1.89 -0.55 -3.59
N VAL A 45 2.68 -0.69 -2.52
CA VAL A 45 2.23 -1.28 -1.24
C VAL A 45 2.54 -0.29 -0.12
N PHE A 46 1.56 -0.04 0.74
CA PHE A 46 1.62 0.86 1.86
C PHE A 46 1.07 0.15 3.12
N SER A 47 1.85 0.19 4.19
CA SER A 47 1.63 -0.65 5.38
C SER A 47 1.66 0.13 6.70
N ALA A 48 1.30 1.42 6.66
CA ALA A 48 1.25 2.28 7.83
C ALA A 48 -0.17 2.82 8.03
N PRO A 49 -0.94 2.29 9.01
CA PRO A 49 -2.34 2.63 9.14
C PRO A 49 -2.45 3.99 9.79
N ASN A 50 -3.41 4.81 9.37
CA ASN A 50 -3.57 6.18 9.85
C ASN A 50 -2.26 6.99 9.74
N TYR A 51 -1.53 6.84 8.64
CA TYR A 51 -0.30 7.60 8.41
C TYR A 51 -0.58 9.11 8.56
N CYS A 52 0.23 9.78 9.37
CA CYS A 52 0.03 11.19 9.79
C CYS A 52 -1.24 11.50 10.61
N GLY A 53 -1.98 10.49 11.09
CA GLY A 53 -3.20 10.70 11.88
C GLY A 53 -4.37 11.28 11.08
N GLU A 54 -4.19 11.40 9.77
CA GLU A 54 -5.19 11.82 8.81
C GLU A 54 -5.50 10.61 7.93
N LEU A 55 -6.79 10.31 7.81
CA LEU A 55 -7.40 9.40 6.82
C LEU A 55 -7.38 7.90 7.18
N ASP A 56 -8.56 7.31 7.01
CA ASP A 56 -8.93 5.89 7.16
C ASP A 56 -8.26 4.98 6.11
N HIS A 57 -6.97 5.20 5.82
CA HIS A 57 -6.22 4.38 4.89
C HIS A 57 -6.03 2.98 5.48
N ALA A 58 -6.37 1.97 4.68
CA ALA A 58 -6.10 0.59 5.04
C ALA A 58 -4.62 0.27 4.80
N ASP A 59 -4.07 -0.65 5.58
CA ASP A 59 -2.77 -1.23 5.28
C ASP A 59 -2.92 -2.38 4.31
N ALA A 60 -1.92 -2.58 3.46
CA ALA A 60 -1.76 -3.83 2.74
C ALA A 60 -0.42 -4.50 3.06
N LEU A 61 -0.49 -5.83 3.15
CA LEU A 61 0.67 -6.71 3.09
C LEU A 61 0.59 -7.51 1.79
N ILE A 62 1.71 -7.61 1.06
CA ILE A 62 1.82 -8.49 -0.11
C ILE A 62 2.46 -9.82 0.32
N SER A 63 1.84 -10.93 -0.04
CA SER A 63 2.39 -12.29 0.10
C SER A 63 2.66 -12.86 -1.29
N VAL A 64 3.88 -13.35 -1.50
CA VAL A 64 4.32 -13.98 -2.76
C VAL A 64 4.65 -15.43 -2.46
N ASP A 65 3.96 -16.35 -3.12
CA ASP A 65 4.17 -17.79 -2.94
C ASP A 65 5.27 -18.36 -3.86
N GLU A 66 5.50 -19.67 -3.77
CA GLU A 66 6.48 -20.40 -4.59
C GLU A 66 6.18 -20.37 -6.10
N ASN A 67 4.93 -20.11 -6.49
CA ASN A 67 4.49 -19.95 -7.87
C ASN A 67 4.51 -18.48 -8.32
N LEU A 68 5.10 -17.59 -7.51
CA LEU A 68 5.12 -16.14 -7.71
C LEU A 68 3.72 -15.50 -7.74
N MET A 69 2.70 -16.19 -7.19
CA MET A 69 1.38 -15.59 -7.06
C MET A 69 1.40 -14.54 -5.95
N CYS A 70 1.01 -13.31 -6.33
CA CYS A 70 0.88 -12.19 -5.40
C CYS A 70 -0.55 -12.14 -4.83
N SER A 71 -0.67 -12.22 -3.51
CA SER A 71 -1.90 -12.01 -2.77
C SER A 71 -1.76 -10.84 -1.78
N PHE A 72 -2.87 -10.17 -1.47
CA PHE A 72 -2.89 -8.98 -0.62
C PHE A 72 -3.76 -9.21 0.61
N GLN A 73 -3.21 -8.91 1.78
CA GLN A 73 -3.94 -8.88 3.04
C GLN A 73 -4.18 -7.44 3.43
N ILE A 74 -5.45 -7.05 3.60
CA ILE A 74 -5.84 -5.68 3.95
C ILE A 74 -6.15 -5.60 5.44
N LEU A 75 -5.42 -4.76 6.19
CA LEU A 75 -5.70 -4.49 7.59
C LEU A 75 -6.42 -3.14 7.68
N LYS A 76 -7.66 -3.16 8.17
CA LYS A 76 -8.42 -1.93 8.43
C LYS A 76 -8.02 -1.35 9.80
N PRO A 77 -8.00 -0.03 9.97
CA PRO A 77 -7.80 0.58 11.28
C PRO A 77 -8.80 0.04 12.30
N GLU A 78 -8.36 -0.24 13.53
CA GLU A 78 -9.29 -0.53 14.63
C GLU A 78 -10.11 0.71 14.97
N GLU A 79 -11.43 0.57 15.08
CA GLU A 79 -12.28 1.60 15.66
C GLU A 79 -11.82 1.87 17.11
N LYS A 80 -11.34 3.09 17.39
CA LYS A 80 -11.04 3.49 18.77
C LYS A 80 -12.33 3.41 19.58
N LYS A 81 -12.48 2.40 20.44
CA LYS A 81 -13.51 2.38 21.48
C LYS A 81 -13.36 3.66 22.31
N SER A 82 -14.29 4.59 22.16
CA SER A 82 -14.36 5.78 23.01
C SER A 82 -14.37 5.32 24.47
N LYS A 83 -13.29 5.62 25.21
CA LYS A 83 -13.33 5.54 26.67
C LYS A 83 -14.27 6.64 27.12
N PHE A 84 -15.57 6.32 27.19
CA PHE A 84 -16.55 7.19 27.81
C PHE A 84 -16.11 7.42 29.25
N MET A 85 -15.69 8.64 29.51
CA MET A 85 -15.23 9.15 30.78
C MET A 85 -16.41 9.17 31.75
N MET A 86 -16.60 8.10 32.53
CA MET A 86 -17.43 8.16 33.74
C MET A 86 -16.65 8.92 34.82
N SER A 87 -16.54 10.23 34.66
CA SER A 87 -16.32 11.17 35.75
C SER A 87 -17.52 12.09 35.78
N THR A 88 -18.52 11.72 36.59
CA THR A 88 -19.25 12.59 37.54
C THR A 88 -20.56 11.90 37.96
N ASN A 89 -20.71 11.60 39.25
CA ASN A 89 -21.70 12.25 40.10
C ASN A 89 -21.66 11.69 41.54
N MET A 90 -21.37 12.63 42.47
CA MET A 90 -21.65 12.67 43.92
C MET A 90 -21.22 11.52 44.82
#